data_AF-A0A851IQ83-F1
#
_entry.id   AF-A0A851IQ83-F1
#
_cell.length_a   1.000
_cell.length_b   1.000
_cell.length_c   1.000
_cell.angle_alpha   90.00
_cell.angle_beta   90.00
_cell.angle_gamma   90.00
#
_symmetry.space_group_name_H-M   'P 1'
#
loop_
_entity.id
_entity.type
_entity.pdbx_description
1 polymer ?
#
loop_
_entity_poly.entity_id
_entity_poly.type
_entity_poly.pdbx_seq_one_letter_code
_entity_poly.pdbx_strand_id
1 'polypeptide(L)'
;MEKNSLEELKKLMLKKYRKEISFQQLQKEFLKNDDERIEYIKTELEKACYEKNGKSMNTLILAIYMFELYSERFVDILCKLTKEKWHGKHEDIVFYLQQLELPSTIDCIYELAISNFEKYRWDDNFALVRKCCFALGDINTPKAKEKLELLLQSDEEMIRKHAMEQLNRCDFTNKDVE
;
A
#
# COMPACT_ATOMS: atom_id res chain seq x y z
N MET A 1 14.89 19.38 20.86
CA MET A 1 14.12 18.74 19.77
C MET A 1 14.58 17.31 19.69
N GLU A 2 13.68 16.34 19.79
CA GLU A 2 14.03 14.94 19.53
C GLU A 2 14.61 14.84 18.13
N LYS A 3 15.80 14.22 18.01
CA LYS A 3 16.54 14.10 16.75
C LYS A 3 15.77 13.34 15.66
N ASN A 4 14.69 12.64 16.01
CA ASN A 4 13.93 11.76 15.13
C ASN A 4 12.43 12.05 15.19
N SER A 5 12.03 13.32 15.04
CA SER A 5 10.61 13.68 14.95
C SER A 5 10.09 13.59 13.52
N LEU A 6 8.75 13.53 13.36
CA LEU A 6 8.12 13.52 12.03
C LEU A 6 8.44 14.80 11.24
N GLU A 7 8.66 15.91 11.94
CA GLU A 7 9.07 17.18 11.35
C GLU A 7 10.51 17.12 10.81
N GLU A 8 11.41 16.45 11.53
CA GLU A 8 12.78 16.24 11.06
C GLU A 8 12.80 15.31 9.83
N LEU A 9 12.03 14.22 9.86
CA LEU A 9 11.84 13.35 8.70
C LEU A 9 11.40 14.15 7.46
N LYS A 10 10.36 14.98 7.59
CA LYS A 10 9.88 15.84 6.50
C LYS A 10 10.97 16.74 5.94
N LYS A 11 11.76 17.38 6.81
CA LYS A 11 12.87 18.25 6.39
C LYS A 11 13.93 17.48 5.62
N LEU A 12 14.34 16.30 6.11
CA LEU A 12 15.34 15.48 5.44
C LEU A 12 14.84 14.96 4.08
N MET A 13 13.58 14.49 4.01
CA MET A 13 12.95 14.09 2.75
C MET A 13 12.90 15.24 1.74
N LEU A 14 12.62 16.47 2.20
CA LEU A 14 12.62 17.66 1.35
C LEU A 14 14.01 18.00 0.82
N LYS A 15 15.04 17.97 1.68
CA LYS A 15 16.45 18.13 1.26
C LYS A 15 16.83 17.08 0.21
N LYS A 16 16.43 15.82 0.41
CA LYS A 16 16.69 14.73 -0.54
C LYS A 16 15.99 14.98 -1.88
N TYR A 17 14.73 15.42 -1.87
CA TYR A 17 13.98 15.78 -3.07
C TYR A 17 14.65 16.92 -3.85
N ARG A 18 15.15 17.93 -3.13
CA ARG A 18 15.91 19.05 -3.69
C ARG A 18 17.35 18.71 -4.10
N LYS A 19 17.77 17.46 -3.92
CA LYS A 19 19.14 16.97 -4.19
C LYS A 19 20.22 17.69 -3.35
N GLU A 20 19.84 18.24 -2.20
CA GLU A 20 20.76 18.87 -1.24
C GLU A 20 21.53 17.83 -0.42
N ILE A 21 20.94 16.64 -0.25
CA ILE A 21 21.58 15.48 0.38
C ILE A 21 21.42 14.22 -0.48
N SER A 22 22.36 13.29 -0.36
CA SER A 22 22.28 11.97 -0.98
C SER A 22 21.32 11.05 -0.22
N PHE A 23 20.94 9.93 -0.83
CA PHE A 23 20.13 8.91 -0.14
C PHE A 23 20.87 8.33 1.07
N GLN A 24 22.17 8.06 0.93
CA GLN A 24 23.02 7.59 2.02
C GLN A 24 23.10 8.61 3.17
N GLN A 25 23.10 9.91 2.88
CA GLN A 25 23.05 10.96 3.90
C GLN A 25 21.70 10.96 4.64
N LEU A 26 20.58 10.90 3.90
CA LEU A 26 19.24 10.78 4.49
C LEU A 26 19.16 9.58 5.44
N GLN A 27 19.63 8.40 5.02
CA GLN A 27 19.65 7.20 5.86
C GLN A 27 20.48 7.42 7.13
N LYS A 28 21.70 7.97 7.02
CA LYS A 28 22.55 8.24 8.19
C LYS A 28 21.96 9.25 9.17
N GLU A 29 21.22 10.24 8.65
CA GLU A 29 20.64 11.33 9.45
C GLU A 29 19.31 10.93 10.11
N PHE A 30 18.57 9.97 9.54
CA PHE A 30 17.27 9.53 10.08
C PHE A 30 17.30 8.07 10.54
N LEU A 31 17.51 7.89 11.85
CA LEU A 31 17.62 6.59 12.54
C LEU A 31 18.74 5.69 11.98
N LYS A 32 19.24 4.74 12.80
CA LYS A 32 20.51 4.07 12.48
C LYS A 32 20.38 2.98 11.42
N ASN A 33 19.25 2.29 11.39
CA ASN A 33 19.01 1.12 10.55
C ASN A 33 17.52 1.01 10.17
N ASP A 34 17.21 0.06 9.30
CA ASP A 34 15.85 -0.13 8.80
C ASP A 34 14.89 -0.63 9.89
N ASP A 35 15.34 -1.44 10.85
CA ASP A 35 14.49 -1.90 11.95
C ASP A 35 13.98 -0.75 12.82
N GLU A 36 14.86 0.21 13.15
CA GLU A 36 14.50 1.43 13.87
C GLU A 36 13.52 2.29 13.05
N ARG A 37 13.77 2.44 11.73
CA ARG A 37 12.88 3.20 10.84
C ARG A 37 11.51 2.56 10.71
N ILE A 38 11.46 1.24 10.58
CA ILE A 38 10.21 0.48 10.48
C ILE A 38 9.38 0.67 11.74
N GLU A 39 9.99 0.50 12.92
CA GLU A 39 9.28 0.65 14.20
C GLU A 39 8.75 2.08 14.40
N TYR A 40 9.58 3.07 14.08
CA TYR A 40 9.20 4.47 14.15
C TYR A 40 8.03 4.79 13.20
N ILE A 41 8.15 4.42 11.92
CA ILE A 41 7.11 4.69 10.91
C ILE A 41 5.82 3.96 11.26
N LYS A 42 5.90 2.71 11.75
CA LYS A 42 4.72 1.95 12.19
C LYS A 42 3.99 2.68 13.31
N THR A 43 4.72 3.09 14.35
CA THR A 43 4.16 3.83 15.49
C THR A 43 3.49 5.13 15.03
N GLU A 44 4.14 5.89 14.16
CA GLU A 44 3.59 7.14 13.65
C GLU A 44 2.41 6.92 12.68
N LEU A 45 2.37 5.82 11.94
CA LEU A 45 1.21 5.45 11.12
C LEU A 45 0.00 5.11 11.98
N GLU A 46 0.19 4.36 13.07
CA GLU A 46 -0.87 4.05 14.03
C GLU A 46 -1.42 5.33 14.66
N LYS A 47 -0.55 6.26 15.06
CA LYS A 47 -0.93 7.58 15.58
C LYS A 47 -1.67 8.41 14.53
N ALA A 48 -1.14 8.51 13.31
CA ALA A 48 -1.80 9.24 12.22
C ALA A 48 -3.16 8.62 11.87
N CYS A 49 -3.30 7.29 11.98
CA CYS A 49 -4.57 6.60 11.80
C CYS A 49 -5.57 6.95 12.90
N TYR A 50 -5.14 6.93 14.17
CA TYR A 50 -5.99 7.31 15.31
C TYR A 50 -6.47 8.76 15.21
N GLU A 51 -5.57 9.68 14.85
CA GLU A 51 -5.87 11.11 14.71
C GLU A 51 -6.54 11.48 13.38
N LYS A 52 -6.68 10.53 12.44
CA LYS A 52 -7.10 10.76 11.05
C LYS A 52 -6.30 11.87 10.36
N ASN A 53 -5.00 11.91 10.63
CA ASN A 53 -4.11 12.96 10.16
C ASN A 53 -3.58 12.64 8.74
N GLY A 54 -4.32 13.11 7.73
CA GLY A 54 -3.98 12.91 6.31
C GLY A 54 -2.59 13.43 5.92
N LYS A 55 -2.12 14.52 6.53
CA LYS A 55 -0.78 15.08 6.23
C LYS A 55 0.33 14.16 6.74
N SER A 56 0.23 13.71 7.99
CA SER A 56 1.17 12.74 8.57
C SER A 56 1.14 11.42 7.81
N MET A 57 -0.06 10.91 7.50
CA MET A 57 -0.24 9.70 6.68
C MET A 57 0.50 9.80 5.34
N ASN A 58 0.34 10.92 4.63
CA ASN A 58 1.01 11.13 3.35
C ASN A 58 2.54 11.12 3.47
N THR A 59 3.09 11.78 4.50
CA THR A 59 4.53 11.80 4.76
C THR A 59 5.06 10.40 5.05
N LEU A 60 4.37 9.64 5.91
CA LEU A 60 4.83 8.34 6.37
C LEU A 60 4.80 7.30 5.26
N ILE A 61 3.74 7.26 4.45
CA ILE A 61 3.69 6.39 3.27
C ILE A 61 4.81 6.75 2.29
N LEU A 62 5.07 8.03 2.04
CA LEU A 62 6.19 8.44 1.19
C LEU A 62 7.55 8.06 1.78
N ALA A 63 7.69 8.07 3.11
CA ALA A 63 8.93 7.66 3.78
C ALA A 63 9.20 6.17 3.57
N ILE A 64 8.18 5.30 3.66
CA ILE A 64 8.30 3.87 3.35
C ILE A 64 8.93 3.67 1.97
N TYR A 65 8.39 4.34 0.95
CA TYR A 65 8.91 4.27 -0.41
C TYR A 65 10.31 4.86 -0.55
N MET A 66 10.57 6.00 0.07
CA MET A 66 11.86 6.68 -0.03
C MET A 66 12.98 5.83 0.57
N PHE A 67 12.71 5.12 1.65
CA PHE A 67 13.66 4.22 2.31
C PHE A 67 13.61 2.78 1.80
N GLU A 68 12.76 2.47 0.82
CA GLU A 68 12.58 1.12 0.26
C GLU A 68 12.24 0.06 1.33
N LEU A 69 11.41 0.43 2.31
CA LEU A 69 11.09 -0.41 3.48
C LEU A 69 9.93 -1.36 3.19
N TYR A 70 10.20 -2.47 2.49
CA TYR A 70 9.22 -3.54 2.23
C TYR A 70 9.27 -4.61 3.33
N SER A 71 8.49 -4.41 4.39
CA SER A 71 8.44 -5.24 5.59
C SER A 71 7.02 -5.64 5.92
N GLU A 72 6.81 -6.92 6.26
CA GLU A 72 5.52 -7.44 6.70
C GLU A 72 5.00 -6.75 7.97
N ARG A 73 5.88 -6.11 8.76
CA ARG A 73 5.53 -5.37 9.98
C ARG A 73 4.55 -4.23 9.74
N PHE A 74 4.39 -3.78 8.49
CA PHE A 74 3.40 -2.78 8.11
C PHE A 74 2.06 -3.37 7.67
N VAL A 75 1.96 -4.67 7.37
CA VAL A 75 0.78 -5.29 6.76
C VAL A 75 -0.49 -5.01 7.56
N ASP A 76 -0.45 -5.19 8.88
CA ASP A 76 -1.62 -4.98 9.74
C ASP A 76 -2.18 -3.55 9.64
N ILE A 77 -1.31 -2.55 9.76
CA ILE A 77 -1.73 -1.15 9.70
C ILE A 77 -2.14 -0.75 8.28
N LEU A 78 -1.49 -1.28 7.24
CA LEU A 78 -1.83 -1.00 5.85
C LEU A 78 -3.17 -1.62 5.45
N CYS A 79 -3.44 -2.88 5.82
CA CYS A 79 -4.74 -3.52 5.63
C CYS A 79 -5.86 -2.84 6.46
N LYS A 80 -5.54 -2.23 7.61
CA LYS A 80 -6.52 -1.38 8.31
C LYS A 80 -6.84 -0.11 7.51
N LEU A 81 -5.81 0.53 6.96
CA LEU A 81 -5.95 1.77 6.19
C LEU A 81 -6.68 1.57 4.86
N THR A 82 -6.69 0.38 4.26
CA THR A 82 -7.51 0.13 3.06
C THR A 82 -9.01 0.37 3.31
N LYS A 83 -9.47 0.28 4.56
CA LYS A 83 -10.87 0.48 4.96
C LYS A 83 -11.21 1.93 5.27
N GLU A 84 -10.22 2.82 5.34
CA GLU A 84 -10.33 4.16 5.89
C GLU A 84 -10.55 5.24 4.82
N LYS A 85 -11.73 5.88 4.85
CA LYS A 85 -12.14 6.83 3.79
C LYS A 85 -11.39 8.16 3.80
N TRP A 86 -10.78 8.55 4.93
CA TRP A 86 -10.29 9.90 5.19
C TRP A 86 -8.95 10.25 4.51
N HIS A 87 -8.22 9.28 3.95
CA HIS A 87 -6.95 9.53 3.23
C HIS A 87 -7.00 9.18 1.74
N GLY A 88 -6.07 9.73 0.97
CA GLY A 88 -5.91 9.45 -0.47
C GLY A 88 -5.01 8.28 -0.82
N LYS A 89 -4.50 7.52 0.17
CA LYS A 89 -3.37 6.59 -0.01
C LYS A 89 -3.69 5.15 -0.43
N HIS A 90 -4.92 4.85 -0.85
CA HIS A 90 -5.33 3.47 -1.20
C HIS A 90 -4.47 2.87 -2.32
N GLU A 91 -4.20 3.62 -3.39
CA GLU A 91 -3.38 3.12 -4.50
C GLU A 91 -1.92 2.90 -4.10
N ASP A 92 -1.36 3.79 -3.27
CA ASP A 92 -0.03 3.62 -2.70
C ASP A 92 0.00 2.40 -1.77
N ILE A 93 -1.04 2.17 -0.98
CA ILE A 93 -1.11 1.00 -0.09
C ILE A 93 -1.19 -0.30 -0.89
N VAL A 94 -2.05 -0.37 -1.91
CA VAL A 94 -2.18 -1.57 -2.76
C VAL A 94 -0.88 -1.89 -3.49
N PHE A 95 -0.19 -0.87 -4.02
CA PHE A 95 1.11 -1.07 -4.65
C PHE A 95 2.13 -1.66 -3.67
N TYR A 96 2.12 -1.20 -2.41
CA TYR A 96 2.98 -1.76 -1.37
C TYR A 96 2.67 -3.24 -1.09
N LEU A 97 1.39 -3.58 -0.88
CA LEU A 97 0.96 -4.95 -0.59
C LEU A 97 1.26 -5.89 -1.77
N GLN A 98 1.12 -5.39 -3.00
CA GLN A 98 1.51 -6.11 -4.23
C GLN A 98 2.99 -6.49 -4.22
N GLN A 99 3.90 -5.60 -3.78
CA GLN A 99 5.34 -5.91 -3.74
C GLN A 99 5.70 -7.02 -2.75
N LEU A 100 4.87 -7.23 -1.71
CA LEU A 100 5.09 -8.29 -0.74
C LEU A 100 4.55 -9.65 -1.22
N GLU A 101 3.58 -9.65 -2.15
CA GLU A 101 2.92 -10.87 -2.66
C GLU A 101 2.35 -11.81 -1.57
N LEU A 102 2.04 -11.28 -0.38
CA LEU A 102 1.64 -12.10 0.76
C LEU A 102 0.19 -12.59 0.66
N PRO A 103 -0.07 -13.91 0.79
CA PRO A 103 -1.43 -14.45 0.80
C PRO A 103 -2.33 -13.88 1.91
N SER A 104 -1.74 -13.46 3.03
CA SER A 104 -2.45 -12.83 4.16
C SER A 104 -3.11 -11.49 3.80
N THR A 105 -2.70 -10.86 2.70
CA THR A 105 -3.21 -9.55 2.26
C THR A 105 -4.39 -9.64 1.28
N ILE A 106 -4.67 -10.84 0.74
CA ILE A 106 -5.69 -11.06 -0.30
C ILE A 106 -7.05 -10.48 0.08
N ASP A 107 -7.53 -10.75 1.30
CA ASP A 107 -8.86 -10.31 1.71
C ASP A 107 -8.93 -8.80 1.85
N CYS A 108 -7.89 -8.15 2.37
CA CYS A 108 -7.90 -6.69 2.54
C CYS A 108 -7.76 -5.94 1.19
N ILE A 109 -7.07 -6.54 0.21
CA ILE A 109 -7.02 -6.05 -1.18
C ILE A 109 -8.37 -6.24 -1.87
N TYR A 110 -8.99 -7.41 -1.73
CA TYR A 110 -10.30 -7.69 -2.32
C TYR A 110 -11.39 -6.77 -1.75
N GLU A 111 -11.44 -6.60 -0.42
CA GLU A 111 -12.38 -5.67 0.23
C GLU A 111 -12.22 -4.23 -0.29
N LEU A 112 -10.99 -3.80 -0.57
CA LEU A 112 -10.72 -2.51 -1.19
C LEU A 112 -11.21 -2.45 -2.64
N ALA A 113 -11.03 -3.52 -3.41
CA ALA A 113 -11.50 -3.61 -4.80
C ALA A 113 -13.02 -3.45 -4.92
N ILE A 114 -13.78 -3.98 -3.96
CA ILE A 114 -15.25 -3.86 -3.91
C ILE A 114 -15.73 -2.63 -3.11
N SER A 115 -14.81 -1.79 -2.63
CA SER A 115 -15.18 -0.61 -1.85
C SER A 115 -15.85 0.44 -2.72
N ASN A 116 -16.88 1.09 -2.18
CA ASN A 116 -17.62 2.15 -2.87
C ASN A 116 -17.29 3.54 -2.29
N PHE A 117 -16.00 3.90 -2.29
CA PHE A 117 -15.57 5.21 -1.82
C PHE A 117 -15.93 6.30 -2.83
N GLU A 118 -16.68 7.31 -2.38
CA GLU A 118 -17.21 8.38 -3.22
C GLU A 118 -16.15 9.07 -4.09
N LYS A 119 -14.94 9.27 -3.55
CA LYS A 119 -13.81 9.91 -4.24
C LYS A 119 -13.32 9.15 -5.48
N TYR A 120 -13.66 7.87 -5.63
CA TYR A 120 -13.26 7.05 -6.78
C TYR A 120 -14.41 6.81 -7.77
N ARG A 121 -15.63 7.29 -7.51
CA ARG A 121 -16.80 7.04 -8.37
C ARG A 121 -16.71 7.72 -9.75
N TRP A 122 -15.92 8.77 -9.87
CA TRP A 122 -15.74 9.53 -11.11
C TRP A 122 -14.59 8.99 -11.98
N ASP A 123 -13.96 7.89 -11.55
CA ASP A 123 -12.89 7.24 -12.30
C ASP A 123 -13.46 6.13 -13.18
N ASP A 124 -13.80 6.49 -14.42
CA ASP A 124 -14.31 5.55 -15.43
C ASP A 124 -13.33 4.40 -15.71
N ASN A 125 -12.04 4.57 -15.42
CA ASN A 125 -11.04 3.52 -15.60
C ASN A 125 -10.95 2.58 -14.40
N PHE A 126 -11.59 2.90 -13.27
CA PHE A 126 -11.49 2.15 -12.02
C PHE A 126 -10.04 1.81 -11.66
N ALA A 127 -9.14 2.80 -11.72
CA ALA A 127 -7.69 2.62 -11.57
C ALA A 127 -7.31 1.95 -10.24
N LEU A 128 -8.00 2.30 -9.15
CA LEU A 128 -7.82 1.62 -7.87
C LEU A 128 -8.18 0.13 -7.95
N VAL A 129 -9.35 -0.20 -8.54
CA VAL A 129 -9.78 -1.60 -8.70
C VAL A 129 -8.82 -2.35 -9.62
N ARG A 130 -8.36 -1.73 -10.71
CA ARG A 130 -7.33 -2.29 -11.59
C ARG A 130 -6.07 -2.66 -10.80
N LYS A 131 -5.57 -1.75 -9.96
CA LYS A 131 -4.40 -2.02 -9.10
C LYS A 131 -4.66 -3.17 -8.14
N CYS A 132 -5.86 -3.25 -7.55
CA CYS A 132 -6.23 -4.38 -6.69
C CYS A 132 -6.24 -5.71 -7.47
N CYS A 133 -6.80 -5.74 -8.69
CA CYS A 133 -6.75 -6.92 -9.55
C CYS A 133 -5.30 -7.35 -9.82
N PHE A 134 -4.43 -6.41 -10.22
CA PHE A 134 -3.01 -6.70 -10.45
C PHE A 134 -2.32 -7.26 -9.21
N ALA A 135 -2.58 -6.68 -8.03
CA ALA A 135 -2.04 -7.18 -6.77
C ALA A 135 -2.50 -8.62 -6.48
N LEU A 136 -3.78 -8.93 -6.67
CA LEU A 136 -4.31 -10.30 -6.55
C LEU A 136 -3.64 -11.25 -7.57
N GLY A 137 -3.47 -10.79 -8.81
CA GLY A 137 -2.78 -11.54 -9.87
C GLY A 137 -1.33 -11.88 -9.52
N ASP A 138 -0.58 -10.95 -8.94
CA ASP A 138 0.83 -11.16 -8.56
C ASP A 138 1.00 -12.03 -7.30
N ILE A 139 0.08 -11.93 -6.33
CA ILE A 139 0.01 -12.88 -5.21
C ILE A 139 -0.16 -14.31 -5.74
N ASN A 140 -0.95 -14.49 -6.80
CA ASN A 140 -0.98 -15.69 -7.64
C ASN A 140 -1.31 -17.01 -6.90
N THR A 141 -2.18 -16.97 -5.89
CA THR A 141 -2.67 -18.16 -5.18
C THR A 141 -4.09 -18.57 -5.62
N PRO A 142 -4.56 -19.80 -5.32
CA PRO A 142 -5.94 -20.19 -5.58
C PRO A 142 -6.97 -19.26 -4.91
N LYS A 143 -6.67 -18.77 -3.71
CA LYS A 143 -7.53 -17.81 -3.01
C LYS A 143 -7.59 -16.46 -3.75
N ALA A 144 -6.48 -15.99 -4.30
CA ALA A 144 -6.47 -14.77 -5.10
C ALA A 144 -7.27 -14.94 -6.40
N LYS A 145 -7.18 -16.12 -7.03
CA LYS A 145 -8.01 -16.50 -8.18
C LYS A 145 -9.50 -16.41 -7.86
N GLU A 146 -9.93 -17.02 -6.74
CA GLU A 146 -11.33 -16.97 -6.29
C GLU A 146 -11.81 -15.51 -6.16
N LYS A 147 -10.99 -14.63 -5.59
CA LYS A 147 -11.34 -13.20 -5.45
C LYS A 147 -11.47 -12.50 -6.80
N LEU A 148 -10.62 -12.81 -7.78
CA LEU A 148 -10.75 -12.31 -9.15
C LEU A 148 -12.02 -12.84 -9.83
N GLU A 149 -12.37 -14.11 -9.64
CA GLU A 149 -13.60 -14.71 -10.18
C GLU A 149 -14.87 -14.07 -9.57
N LEU A 150 -14.83 -13.69 -8.30
CA LEU A 150 -15.91 -12.90 -7.67
C LEU A 150 -16.05 -11.52 -8.32
N LEU A 151 -14.94 -10.85 -8.67
CA LEU A 151 -14.98 -9.55 -9.37
C LEU A 151 -15.56 -9.66 -10.79
N LEU A 152 -15.52 -10.83 -11.43
CA LEU A 152 -16.21 -11.07 -12.71
C LEU A 152 -17.74 -10.99 -12.60
N GLN A 153 -18.31 -11.08 -11.39
CA GLN A 153 -19.75 -10.96 -11.15
C GLN A 153 -20.20 -9.50 -10.97
N SER A 154 -19.29 -8.53 -11.06
CA SER A 154 -19.62 -7.11 -10.96
C SER A 154 -20.52 -6.64 -12.11
N ASP A 155 -21.47 -5.76 -11.82
CA ASP A 155 -22.28 -5.08 -12.85
C ASP A 155 -21.42 -4.15 -13.73
N GLU A 156 -20.32 -3.62 -13.17
CA GLU A 156 -19.39 -2.74 -13.87
C GLU A 156 -18.49 -3.50 -14.85
N GLU A 157 -18.64 -3.22 -16.15
CA GLU A 157 -17.88 -3.88 -17.22
C GLU A 157 -16.37 -3.71 -17.07
N MET A 158 -15.92 -2.52 -16.68
CA MET A 158 -14.49 -2.23 -16.51
C MET A 158 -13.88 -3.06 -15.38
N ILE A 159 -14.62 -3.32 -14.28
CA ILE A 159 -14.15 -4.20 -13.20
C ILE A 159 -13.98 -5.63 -13.72
N ARG A 160 -14.98 -6.15 -14.47
CA ARG A 160 -14.88 -7.49 -15.07
C ARG A 160 -13.68 -7.61 -16.01
N LYS A 161 -13.41 -6.58 -16.82
CA LYS A 161 -12.27 -6.53 -17.73
C LYS A 161 -10.94 -6.61 -16.99
N HIS A 162 -10.76 -5.82 -15.93
CA HIS A 162 -9.52 -5.83 -15.12
C HIS A 162 -9.32 -7.19 -14.45
N ALA A 163 -10.37 -7.80 -13.91
CA ALA A 163 -10.28 -9.14 -13.31
C ALA A 163 -9.93 -10.21 -14.34
N MET A 164 -10.58 -10.20 -15.50
CA MET A 164 -10.31 -11.13 -16.61
C MET A 164 -8.88 -10.99 -17.16
N GLU A 165 -8.35 -9.77 -17.24
CA GLU A 165 -6.95 -9.52 -17.62
C GLU A 165 -5.99 -10.33 -16.75
N GLN A 166 -6.22 -10.37 -15.43
CA GLN A 166 -5.35 -11.09 -14.49
C GLN A 166 -5.58 -12.59 -14.53
N LEU A 167 -6.83 -13.03 -14.69
CA LEU A 167 -7.14 -14.45 -14.85
C LEU A 167 -6.49 -15.07 -16.10
N ASN A 168 -6.31 -14.28 -17.16
CA ASN A 168 -5.60 -14.71 -18.37
C ASN A 168 -4.07 -14.55 -18.28
N ARG A 169 -3.58 -13.64 -17.43
CA ARG A 169 -2.14 -13.37 -17.26
C ARG A 169 -1.46 -14.40 -16.36
N CYS A 170 -2.18 -14.96 -15.39
CA CYS A 170 -1.61 -15.73 -14.29
C CYS A 170 -2.13 -17.18 -14.26
N ASP A 171 -1.28 -18.12 -13.85
CA ASP A 171 -1.61 -19.55 -13.78
C ASP A 171 -2.15 -20.01 -12.41
N PHE A 172 -2.09 -19.15 -11.37
CA PHE A 172 -2.56 -19.38 -10.00
C PHE A 172 -2.05 -20.68 -9.37
N THR A 173 -0.81 -20.66 -8.91
CA THR A 173 -0.12 -21.81 -8.33
C THR A 173 -0.27 -21.86 -6.80
N ASN A 174 -0.10 -23.04 -6.21
CA ASN A 174 -0.07 -23.18 -4.75
C ASN A 174 1.24 -22.61 -4.18
N LYS A 175 1.33 -21.28 -4.02
CA LYS A 175 2.37 -20.64 -3.18
C LYS A 175 2.07 -20.78 -1.67
N ASP A 176 0.90 -21.30 -1.29
CA ASP A 176 0.48 -21.53 0.11
C ASP A 176 1.20 -22.73 0.79
N VAL A 177 2.26 -23.26 0.17
CA VAL A 177 3.04 -24.40 0.67
C VAL A 177 4.52 -24.00 0.73
N GLU A 178 4.87 -23.22 1.74
CA GLU A 178 6.20 -23.27 2.38
C GLU A 178 6.05 -23.78 3.81
#